data_AF-A0A7J5QMN6-F1
#
_entry.id   AF-A0A7J5QMN6-F1
#
_cell.length_a   1.000
_cell.length_b   1.000
_cell.length_c   1.000
_cell.angle_alpha   90.00
_cell.angle_beta   90.00
_cell.angle_gamma   90.00
#
_symmetry.space_group_name_H-M   'P 1'
#
loop_
_entity.id
_entity.type
_entity.pdbx_description
1 polymer ?
#
loop_
_entity_poly.entity_id
_entity_poly.type
_entity_poly.pdbx_seq_one_letter_code
_entity_poly.pdbx_strand_id
1 'polypeptide(L)'
;MKVIDYLFFKFYKFWQRSSISEISTYAAILLLSVFLNCNIHTIWGLLEYYKLAIHPTKLMYNISLCVIFILLCFYLGWHKRYKTIIENYERRLHSGNLLIIIIYMFLSLFLFVVLSFWKKSVI
;
A
#
# COMPACT_ATOMS: atom_id res chain seq x y z
N MET A 1 -8.99 -11.55 -4.26
CA MET A 1 -8.48 -10.18 -4.01
C MET A 1 -7.88 -9.59 -5.29
N LYS A 2 -8.71 -9.21 -6.28
CA LYS A 2 -8.22 -8.69 -7.57
C LYS A 2 -7.46 -7.35 -7.44
N VAL A 3 -7.83 -6.52 -6.46
CA VAL A 3 -7.27 -5.17 -6.27
C VAL A 3 -5.85 -5.19 -5.69
N ILE A 4 -5.57 -6.03 -4.69
CA ILE A 4 -4.22 -6.17 -4.12
C ILE A 4 -3.27 -6.73 -5.17
N ASP A 5 -3.69 -7.76 -5.91
CA ASP A 5 -2.89 -8.34 -7.01
C ASP A 5 -2.62 -7.29 -8.10
N TYR A 6 -3.61 -6.45 -8.43
CA TYR A 6 -3.47 -5.35 -9.39
C TYR A 6 -2.51 -4.26 -8.89
N LEU A 7 -2.67 -3.79 -7.65
CA LEU A 7 -1.80 -2.78 -7.05
C LEU A 7 -0.36 -3.30 -6.94
N PHE A 8 -0.17 -4.55 -6.50
CA PHE A 8 1.13 -5.21 -6.49
C PHE A 8 1.77 -5.19 -7.89
N PHE A 9 1.05 -5.63 -8.92
CA PHE A 9 1.57 -5.62 -10.29
C PHE A 9 1.93 -4.21 -10.76
N LYS A 10 1.13 -3.20 -10.40
CA LYS A 10 1.40 -1.81 -10.78
C LYS A 10 2.63 -1.25 -10.03
N PHE A 11 2.79 -1.54 -8.74
CA PHE A 11 3.99 -1.16 -7.99
C PHE A 11 5.23 -1.89 -8.52
N TYR A 12 5.08 -3.15 -8.90
CA TYR A 12 6.13 -3.93 -9.55
C TYR A 12 6.56 -3.28 -10.87
N LYS A 13 5.61 -2.97 -11.78
CA LYS A 13 5.92 -2.29 -13.05
C LYS A 13 6.47 -0.87 -12.85
N PHE A 14 6.03 -0.16 -11.81
CA PHE A 14 6.57 1.14 -11.46
C PHE A 14 8.05 1.03 -11.05
N TRP A 15 8.37 0.10 -10.14
CA TRP A 15 9.74 -0.11 -9.70
C TRP A 15 10.63 -0.74 -10.76
N GLN A 16 10.09 -1.54 -11.67
CA GLN A 16 10.82 -2.13 -12.79
C GLN A 16 11.44 -1.09 -13.72
N ARG A 17 10.92 0.15 -13.73
CA ARG A 17 11.49 1.28 -14.47
C ARG A 17 12.65 1.97 -13.73
N SER A 18 12.91 1.59 -12.48
CA SER A 18 14.03 2.09 -11.69
C SER A 18 15.35 1.46 -12.16
N SER A 19 16.47 2.06 -11.76
CA SER A 19 17.82 1.54 -12.02
C SER A 19 18.09 0.19 -11.36
N ILE A 20 17.32 -0.19 -10.33
CA ILE A 20 17.46 -1.44 -9.59
C ILE A 20 16.22 -2.32 -9.82
N SER A 21 16.06 -2.83 -11.04
CA SER A 21 14.89 -3.63 -11.43
C SER A 21 14.87 -5.01 -10.78
N GLU A 22 16.00 -5.55 -10.35
CA GLU A 22 16.14 -6.88 -9.74
C GLU A 22 15.34 -7.03 -8.44
N ILE A 23 15.20 -5.94 -7.68
CA ILE A 23 14.47 -5.93 -6.41
C ILE A 23 13.00 -5.51 -6.55
N SER A 24 12.48 -5.36 -7.78
CA SER A 24 11.14 -4.82 -8.04
C SER A 24 10.03 -5.56 -7.29
N THR A 25 10.17 -6.87 -7.11
CA THR A 25 9.21 -7.68 -6.35
C THR A 25 9.18 -7.26 -4.88
N TYR A 26 10.35 -7.15 -4.24
CA TYR A 26 10.46 -6.76 -2.84
C TYR A 26 10.03 -5.31 -2.62
N ALA A 27 10.45 -4.41 -3.52
CA ALA A 27 10.07 -3.02 -3.47
C ALA A 27 8.56 -2.84 -3.65
N ALA A 28 7.92 -3.61 -4.54
CA ALA A 28 6.48 -3.57 -4.71
C ALA A 28 5.73 -4.01 -3.45
N ILE A 29 6.19 -5.06 -2.77
CA ILE A 29 5.61 -5.53 -1.50
C ILE A 29 5.75 -4.45 -0.43
N LEU A 30 6.93 -3.84 -0.33
CA LEU A 30 7.22 -2.80 0.65
C LEU A 30 6.35 -1.56 0.42
N LEU A 31 6.33 -1.04 -0.81
CA LEU A 31 5.48 0.11 -1.17
C LEU A 31 4.01 -0.18 -0.90
N LEU A 32 3.52 -1.34 -1.33
CA LEU A 32 2.14 -1.75 -1.09
C LEU A 32 1.83 -1.81 0.41
N SER A 33 2.74 -2.34 1.23
CA SER A 33 2.60 -2.37 2.69
C SER A 33 2.49 -0.97 3.27
N VAL A 34 3.37 -0.05 2.86
CA VAL A 34 3.36 1.35 3.31
C VAL A 34 2.03 2.02 2.99
N PHE A 35 1.56 1.95 1.74
CA PHE A 35 0.32 2.62 1.35
C PHE A 35 -0.93 1.99 1.99
N LEU A 36 -0.96 0.66 2.15
CA LEU A 36 -2.03 0.01 2.89
C LEU A 36 -2.04 0.45 4.36
N ASN A 37 -0.86 0.55 4.99
CA ASN A 37 -0.74 1.01 6.36
C ASN A 37 -1.22 2.46 6.50
N CYS A 38 -0.85 3.36 5.58
CA CYS A 38 -1.37 4.73 5.53
C CYS A 38 -2.90 4.76 5.44
N ASN A 39 -3.50 3.95 4.56
CA ASN A 39 -4.96 3.89 4.41
C ASN A 39 -5.66 3.37 5.68
N ILE A 40 -5.11 2.31 6.29
CA ILE A 40 -5.64 1.76 7.55
C ILE A 40 -5.60 2.81 8.67
N HIS A 41 -4.48 3.51 8.82
CA HIS A 41 -4.34 4.55 9.85
C HIS A 41 -5.17 5.81 9.54
N THR A 42 -5.44 6.08 8.27
CA THR A 42 -6.37 7.14 7.87
C THR A 42 -7.79 6.79 8.32
N ILE A 43 -8.24 5.56 8.07
CA ILE A 43 -9.55 5.08 8.55
C ILE A 43 -9.58 5.05 10.08
N TRP A 44 -8.51 4.61 10.73
CA TRP A 44 -8.42 4.58 12.19
C TRP A 44 -8.53 5.98 12.79
N GLY A 45 -7.79 6.96 12.28
CA GLY A 45 -7.89 8.33 12.78
C GLY A 45 -9.26 8.97 12.52
N LEU A 46 -9.97 8.58 11.46
CA LEU A 46 -11.38 8.94 11.28
C LEU A 46 -12.28 8.30 12.34
N LEU A 47 -12.08 7.02 12.66
CA LEU A 47 -12.84 6.34 13.72
C LEU A 47 -12.59 6.96 15.10
N GLU A 48 -11.35 7.34 15.39
CA GLU A 48 -11.00 8.11 16.59
C GLU A 48 -11.74 9.46 16.63
N TYR A 49 -11.79 10.18 15.51
CA TYR A 49 -12.52 11.46 15.41
C TYR A 49 -14.00 11.32 15.79
N TYR A 50 -14.63 10.21 15.38
CA TYR A 50 -16.00 9.87 15.77
C TYR A 50 -16.14 9.24 17.16
N LYS A 51 -15.05 9.18 17.96
CA LYS A 51 -14.98 8.55 19.29
C LYS A 51 -15.32 7.05 19.28
N LEU A 52 -15.12 6.38 18.14
CA LEU A 52 -15.38 4.94 17.96
C LEU A 52 -14.13 4.08 18.20
N ALA A 53 -12.94 4.69 18.22
CA ALA A 53 -11.68 3.98 18.40
C ALA A 53 -10.68 4.79 19.25
N ILE A 54 -9.70 4.09 19.82
CA ILE A 54 -8.58 4.72 20.52
C ILE A 54 -7.62 5.41 19.56
N HIS A 55 -6.88 6.39 20.09
CA HIS A 55 -5.85 7.11 19.35
C HIS A 55 -4.73 6.16 18.85
N PRO A 56 -4.45 6.13 17.54
CA PRO A 56 -3.35 5.34 17.00
C PRO A 56 -2.01 5.96 17.41
N THR A 57 -1.22 5.24 18.20
CA THR A 57 0.12 5.67 18.61
C THR A 57 1.16 5.34 17.53
N LYS A 58 2.32 6.01 17.57
CA LYS A 58 3.46 5.71 16.69
C LYS A 58 3.92 4.25 16.78
N LEU A 59 3.85 3.65 17.97
CA LEU A 59 4.18 2.25 18.16
C LEU A 59 3.19 1.34 17.42
N MET A 60 1.89 1.61 17.52
CA MET A 60 0.85 0.87 16.81
C MET A 60 1.00 0.99 15.30
N TYR A 61 1.41 2.17 14.80
CA TYR A 61 1.72 2.37 13.38
C TYR A 61 2.87 1.47 12.89
N ASN A 62 3.96 1.38 13.65
CA ASN A 62 5.10 0.54 13.29
C ASN A 62 4.75 -0.95 13.36
N ILE A 63 4.02 -1.35 14.40
CA ILE A 63 3.57 -2.75 14.56
C ILE A 63 2.65 -3.15 13.41
N SER A 64 1.66 -2.32 13.06
CA SER A 64 0.74 -2.63 11.97
C SER A 64 1.47 -2.70 10.62
N LEU A 65 2.46 -1.83 10.37
CA LEU A 65 3.28 -1.89 9.16
C LEU A 65 4.02 -3.23 9.05
N CYS A 66 4.66 -3.67 10.14
CA CYS A 66 5.36 -4.95 10.18
C CYS A 66 4.40 -6.13 9.94
N VAL A 67 3.22 -6.11 10.58
CA VAL A 67 2.20 -7.15 10.40
C VAL A 67 1.70 -7.19 8.95
N ILE A 68 1.34 -6.05 8.37
CA ILE A 68 0.89 -5.97 6.96
C ILE A 68 1.99 -6.47 6.02
N PHE A 69 3.24 -6.08 6.26
CA PHE A 69 4.37 -6.53 5.45
C PHE A 69 4.53 -8.05 5.49
N ILE A 70 4.54 -8.65 6.69
CA ILE A 70 4.65 -10.11 6.86
C ILE A 70 3.47 -10.83 6.18
N LEU A 71 2.24 -10.32 6.35
CA LEU A 71 1.05 -10.89 5.72
C LEU A 71 1.13 -10.83 4.19
N LEU A 72 1.61 -9.72 3.61
CA LEU A 72 1.80 -9.59 2.16
C LEU A 72 2.90 -10.52 1.66
N CYS A 73 4.01 -10.63 2.39
CA CYS A 73 5.09 -11.58 2.07
C CYS A 73 4.56 -13.02 2.06
N PHE A 74 3.78 -13.40 3.06
CA PHE A 74 3.14 -14.72 3.10
C PHE A 74 2.16 -14.89 1.94
N TYR A 75 1.22 -13.96 1.75
CA TYR A 75 0.18 -14.04 0.72
C TYR A 75 0.76 -14.13 -0.70
N LEU A 76 1.74 -13.29 -1.03
CA LEU A 76 2.35 -13.22 -2.36
C LEU A 76 3.42 -14.30 -2.55
N GLY A 77 4.16 -14.65 -1.49
CA GLY A 77 5.18 -15.69 -1.50
C GLY A 77 4.62 -17.11 -1.52
N TRP A 78 3.44 -17.32 -0.93
CA TRP A 78 2.76 -18.61 -0.90
C TRP A 78 2.55 -19.13 -2.33
N HIS A 79 3.01 -20.35 -2.61
CA HIS A 79 3.03 -20.95 -3.96
C HIS A 79 3.61 -20.04 -5.07
N LYS A 80 4.49 -19.09 -4.74
CA LYS A 80 5.04 -18.11 -5.69
C LYS A 80 3.94 -17.33 -6.44
N ARG A 81 2.81 -17.05 -5.77
CA ARG A 81 1.66 -16.33 -6.35
C ARG A 81 2.05 -15.01 -7.02
N TYR A 82 3.05 -14.29 -6.51
CA TYR A 82 3.57 -13.08 -7.14
C TYR A 82 3.95 -13.30 -8.61
N LYS A 83 4.55 -14.46 -8.95
CA LYS A 83 4.97 -14.80 -10.32
C LYS A 83 3.76 -15.00 -11.22
N THR A 84 2.77 -15.74 -10.74
CA THR A 84 1.50 -15.95 -11.45
C THR A 84 0.76 -14.63 -11.69
N ILE A 85 0.78 -13.71 -10.73
CA ILE A 85 0.18 -12.38 -10.89
C ILE A 85 0.89 -11.61 -12.00
N ILE A 86 2.22 -11.55 -11.98
CA ILE A 86 3.01 -10.86 -13.02
C ILE A 86 2.70 -11.42 -14.41
N GLU A 87 2.78 -12.74 -14.60
CA GLU A 87 2.50 -13.40 -15.87
C GLU A 87 1.06 -13.18 -16.37
N ASN A 88 0.09 -13.17 -15.46
CA ASN A 88 -1.32 -12.98 -15.81
C ASN A 88 -1.65 -11.54 -16.23
N TYR A 89 -1.03 -10.54 -15.59
CA TYR A 89 -1.25 -9.14 -15.94
C TYR A 89 -0.36 -8.66 -17.08
N GLU A 90 0.79 -9.29 -17.32
CA GLU A 90 1.65 -8.99 -18.48
C GLU A 90 1.04 -9.49 -19.79
N ARG A 91 0.38 -10.67 -19.78
CA ARG A 91 -0.39 -11.18 -20.93
C ARG A 91 -1.63 -10.35 -21.25
N ARG A 92 -2.22 -9.66 -20.26
CA ARG A 92 -3.30 -8.70 -20.49
C ARG A 92 -2.68 -7.39 -20.96
N LEU A 93 -2.40 -7.31 -22.26
CA LEU A 93 -1.86 -6.14 -22.94
C LEU A 93 -2.83 -4.94 -22.89
N HIS A 94 -3.02 -4.34 -21.71
CA HIS A 94 -3.79 -3.12 -21.53
C HIS A 94 -2.87 -2.03 -20.98
N SER A 95 -2.49 -1.15 -21.90
CA SER A 95 -2.16 0.27 -21.70
C SER A 95 -2.05 0.68 -20.23
N GLY A 96 -0.83 0.57 -19.71
CA GLY A 96 -0.51 0.86 -18.33
C GLY A 96 -0.74 2.33 -18.00
N ASN A 97 -1.93 2.68 -17.52
CA ASN A 97 -2.12 3.95 -16.83
C ASN A 97 -1.41 3.89 -15.48
N LEU A 98 -0.09 4.17 -15.50
CA LEU A 98 0.67 4.53 -14.31
C LEU A 98 0.02 5.69 -13.57
N LEU A 99 -0.76 6.52 -14.27
CA LEU A 99 -1.63 7.52 -13.65
C LEU A 99 -2.47 6.94 -12.52
N ILE A 100 -3.00 5.73 -12.64
CA ILE A 100 -3.82 5.12 -11.58
C ILE A 100 -2.98 4.90 -10.32
N ILE A 101 -1.74 4.44 -10.45
CA ILE A 101 -0.89 4.23 -9.27
C ILE A 101 -0.44 5.56 -8.67
N ILE A 102 -0.15 6.57 -9.51
CA ILE A 102 0.22 7.91 -9.05
C ILE A 102 -0.95 8.54 -8.28
N ILE A 103 -2.17 8.47 -8.83
CA ILE A 103 -3.38 8.96 -8.18
C ILE A 103 -3.60 8.24 -6.86
N TYR A 104 -3.45 6.91 -6.83
CA TYR A 104 -3.58 6.13 -5.59
C TYR A 104 -2.56 6.56 -4.53
N MET A 105 -1.27 6.64 -4.90
CA MET A 105 -0.21 7.07 -3.98
C MET A 105 -0.46 8.49 -3.45
N PHE A 106 -0.81 9.40 -4.36
CA PHE A 106 -1.12 10.79 -4.01
C PHE A 106 -2.31 10.86 -3.06
N LEU A 107 -3.43 10.20 -3.40
CA LEU A 107 -4.64 10.21 -2.59
C LEU A 107 -4.41 9.61 -1.20
N SER A 108 -3.73 8.46 -1.12
CA SER A 108 -3.38 7.80 0.14
C SER A 108 -2.52 8.68 1.04
N LEU A 109 -1.47 9.31 0.49
CA LEU A 109 -0.60 10.21 1.26
C LEU A 109 -1.32 11.50 1.63
N PHE A 110 -2.05 12.10 0.69
CA PHE A 110 -2.80 13.33 0.89
C PHE A 110 -3.80 13.18 2.03
N LEU A 111 -4.64 12.14 2.01
CA LEU A 111 -5.62 11.89 3.07
C LEU A 111 -4.96 11.64 4.43
N PHE A 112 -3.88 10.87 4.46
CA PHE A 112 -3.13 10.60 5.68
C PHE A 112 -2.52 11.88 6.29
N VAL A 113 -1.97 12.75 5.44
CA VAL A 113 -1.40 14.04 5.84
C VAL A 113 -2.49 15.01 6.32
N VAL A 114 -3.58 15.14 5.57
CA VAL A 114 -4.73 16.00 5.95
C VAL A 114 -5.28 15.60 7.32
N LEU A 115 -5.49 14.29 7.54
CA LEU A 115 -5.98 13.80 8.83
C LEU A 115 -4.98 14.09 9.96
N SER A 116 -3.68 13.95 9.69
CA SER A 116 -2.62 14.23 10.66
C SER A 116 -2.60 15.70 11.09
N PHE A 117 -2.87 16.64 10.17
CA PHE A 117 -2.98 18.06 10.48
C PHE A 117 -4.29 18.43 11.17
N TRP A 118 -5.42 17.87 10.72
CA TRP A 118 -6.74 18.16 11.29
C TRP A 118 -6.83 17.73 12.76
N LYS A 119 -6.12 16.65 13.11
CA LYS A 119 -6.02 16.17 14.49
C LYS A 119 -5.28 17.13 15.43
N LYS A 120 -4.39 17.97 14.89
CA LYS A 120 -3.60 18.92 15.69
C LYS A 120 -4.34 20.22 16.01
N SER A 121 -5.42 20.53 15.30
CA SER A 121 -6.21 21.75 15.49
C SER A 121 -7.35 21.64 16.51
N VAL A 122 -7.50 20.48 17.17
CA VAL A 122 -8.55 20.22 18.18
C VAL A 122 -7.96 20.07 19.60
N ILE A 123 -6.79 20.69 19.83
CA ILE A 123 -6.19 20.81 21.18
C ILE A 123 -6.23 22.28 21.58
#